data_AF-A0A147HV94-F1
#
_entry.id   AF-A0A147HV94-F1
#
_cell.length_a   1.000
_cell.length_b   1.000
_cell.length_c   1.000
_cell.angle_alpha   90.00
_cell.angle_beta   90.00
_cell.angle_gamma   90.00
#
_symmetry.space_group_name_H-M   'P 1'
#
loop_
_entity.id
_entity.type
_entity.pdbx_description
1 polymer ?
#
loop_
_entity_poly.entity_id
_entity_poly.type
_entity_poly.pdbx_seq_one_letter_code
_entity_poly.pdbx_strand_id
1 'polypeptide(L)'
;MSTETGDAAIGRAIVESAQDQLAAARGEAEQLDLLAPVTAEDIWDAREALGGDADHAAVTKLARTRKRGRPQGSRNRRTDDFERYILGFGQHPAITLMQIQSTAPEVLMEASKRRKVHSFQKDGTANVVVEHMTYEAAQSLRIRCADILLPYIEGKKPLKVDMSFSGVADLIIEGVTHTSEEVEDIVDAEFLPVDQEDCG
;
A
#
# COMPACT_ATOMS: atom_id res chain seq x y z
N MET A 1 33.38 12.08 -19.43
CA MET A 1 32.95 11.62 -18.10
C MET A 1 33.21 12.78 -17.15
N SER A 2 32.22 13.67 -17.02
CA SER A 2 32.31 14.79 -16.08
C SER A 2 32.14 14.20 -14.69
N THR A 3 33.18 14.24 -13.88
CA THR A 3 33.10 13.96 -12.45
C THR A 3 32.05 14.90 -11.89
N GLU A 4 30.97 14.36 -11.32
CA GLU A 4 29.99 15.18 -10.61
C GLU A 4 30.76 15.96 -9.52
N THR A 5 30.95 17.24 -9.79
CA THR A 5 31.62 18.20 -8.91
C THR A 5 30.87 18.19 -7.57
N GLY A 6 31.59 18.31 -6.45
CA GLY A 6 31.01 18.24 -5.09
C GLY A 6 29.74 19.09 -4.91
N ASP A 7 29.65 20.22 -5.62
CA ASP A 7 28.48 21.10 -5.64
C ASP A 7 27.18 20.43 -6.11
N ALA A 8 27.25 19.51 -7.08
CA ALA A 8 26.07 18.77 -7.56
C ALA A 8 25.62 17.68 -6.59
N ALA A 9 26.55 17.12 -5.79
CA ALA A 9 26.22 16.21 -4.70
C ALA A 9 25.60 16.97 -3.51
N ILE A 10 26.16 18.13 -3.17
CA ILE A 10 25.64 19.02 -2.13
C ILE A 10 24.24 19.53 -2.50
N GLY A 11 24.04 19.95 -3.76
CA GLY A 11 22.72 20.39 -4.25
C GLY A 11 21.65 19.30 -4.15
N ARG A 12 21.99 18.04 -4.46
CA ARG A 12 21.07 16.91 -4.30
C ARG A 12 20.74 16.63 -2.83
N ALA A 13 21.72 16.64 -1.94
CA ALA A 13 21.50 16.44 -0.51
C ALA A 13 20.61 17.54 0.11
N ILE A 14 20.76 18.80 -0.33
CA ILE A 14 19.89 19.91 0.10
C ILE A 14 18.45 19.70 -0.37
N VAL A 15 18.25 19.25 -1.62
CA VAL A 15 16.91 18.99 -2.16
C VAL A 15 16.26 17.79 -1.46
N GLU A 16 17.01 16.73 -1.20
CA GLU A 16 16.54 15.53 -0.50
C GLU A 16 16.12 15.87 0.95
N SER A 17 16.97 16.56 1.70
CA SER A 17 16.63 17.03 3.06
C SER A 17 15.43 17.99 3.10
N ALA A 18 15.26 18.85 2.09
CA ALA A 18 14.08 19.71 1.97
C ALA A 18 12.81 18.90 1.66
N GLN A 19 12.91 17.84 0.86
CA GLN A 19 11.80 16.93 0.57
C GLN A 19 11.37 16.14 1.81
N ASP A 20 12.34 15.68 2.62
CA ASP A 20 12.07 14.98 3.88
C ASP A 20 11.38 15.90 4.90
N GLN A 21 11.81 17.16 5.01
CA GLN A 21 11.16 18.16 5.87
C GLN A 21 9.72 18.47 5.42
N LEU A 22 9.48 18.54 4.11
CA LEU A 22 8.13 18.73 3.56
C LEU A 22 7.23 17.50 3.78
N ALA A 23 7.78 16.29 3.70
CA ALA A 23 7.05 15.05 3.97
C ALA A 23 6.67 14.94 5.45
N ALA A 24 7.60 15.27 6.35
CA ALA A 24 7.35 15.31 7.80
C ALA A 24 6.27 16.35 8.15
N ALA A 25 6.35 17.56 7.59
CA ALA A 25 5.35 18.61 7.81
C ALA A 25 3.95 18.23 7.31
N ARG A 26 3.85 17.44 6.23
CA ARG A 26 2.56 16.90 5.75
C ARG A 26 2.00 15.85 6.70
N GLY A 27 2.83 14.94 7.22
CA GLY A 27 2.41 13.96 8.22
C GLY A 27 1.90 14.60 9.52
N GLU A 28 2.56 15.67 9.97
CA GLU A 28 2.12 16.46 11.14
C GLU A 28 0.79 17.16 10.88
N ALA A 29 0.60 17.75 9.70
CA ALA A 29 -0.66 18.40 9.32
C ALA A 29 -1.83 17.39 9.27
N GLU A 30 -1.59 16.18 8.76
CA GLU A 30 -2.58 15.10 8.73
C GLU A 30 -2.94 14.59 10.14
N GLN A 31 -1.97 14.54 11.06
CA GLN A 31 -2.22 14.16 12.45
C GLN A 31 -2.96 15.26 13.24
N LEU A 32 -2.69 16.53 12.96
CA LEU A 32 -3.35 17.66 13.61
C LEU A 32 -4.84 17.75 13.25
N ASP A 33 -5.21 17.35 12.04
CA ASP A 33 -6.61 17.32 11.59
C ASP A 33 -7.45 16.29 12.39
N LEU A 34 -6.83 15.19 12.85
CA LEU A 34 -7.46 14.20 13.72
C LEU A 34 -7.77 14.72 15.14
N LEU A 35 -7.02 15.73 15.58
CA LEU A 35 -7.17 16.35 16.91
C LEU A 35 -7.97 17.65 16.88
N ALA A 36 -8.43 18.08 15.70
CA ALA A 36 -9.16 19.33 15.56
C ALA A 36 -10.51 19.26 16.28
N PRO A 37 -10.88 20.28 17.09
CA PRO A 37 -12.15 20.30 17.82
C PRO A 37 -13.35 20.32 16.87
N VAL A 38 -14.48 19.77 17.33
CA VAL A 38 -15.76 19.84 16.59
C VAL A 38 -16.16 21.30 16.44
N THR A 39 -16.45 21.74 15.22
CA THR A 39 -16.83 23.13 14.94
C THR A 39 -18.32 23.36 15.18
N ALA A 40 -18.74 24.63 15.27
CA ALA A 40 -20.15 24.97 15.41
C ALA A 40 -20.99 24.56 14.19
N GLU A 41 -20.38 24.55 13.00
CA GLU A 41 -21.01 24.12 11.74
C GLU A 41 -21.27 22.60 11.78
N ASP A 42 -20.31 21.79 12.24
CA ASP A 42 -20.48 20.34 12.39
C ASP A 42 -21.63 19.97 13.34
N ILE A 43 -21.82 20.76 14.40
CA ILE A 43 -22.90 20.58 15.38
C ILE A 43 -24.25 20.95 14.78
N TRP A 44 -24.29 22.01 13.97
CA TRP A 44 -25.51 22.45 13.29
C TRP A 44 -25.99 21.39 12.30
N ASP A 45 -25.10 20.90 11.43
CA ASP A 45 -25.40 19.87 10.44
C ASP A 45 -25.82 18.53 11.08
N ALA A 46 -25.25 18.21 12.25
CA ALA A 46 -25.63 17.02 13.01
C ALA A 46 -27.02 17.19 13.65
N ARG A 47 -27.37 18.40 14.12
CA ARG A 47 -28.68 18.69 14.71
C ARG A 47 -29.78 18.73 13.65
N GLU A 48 -29.51 19.28 12.48
CA GLU A 48 -30.44 19.25 11.35
C GLU A 48 -30.74 17.81 10.91
N ALA A 49 -29.73 16.95 10.89
CA ALA A 49 -29.90 15.55 10.51
C ALA A 49 -30.63 14.68 11.55
N LEU A 50 -30.51 14.99 12.85
CA LEU A 50 -31.18 14.24 13.93
C LEU A 50 -32.55 14.83 14.30
N GLY A 51 -32.85 16.07 13.90
CA GLY A 51 -34.07 16.79 14.23
C GLY A 51 -33.97 17.65 15.50
N GLY A 52 -34.94 18.53 15.69
CA GLY A 52 -34.93 19.58 16.73
C GLY A 52 -34.87 19.08 18.18
N ASP A 53 -35.36 17.87 18.42
CA ASP A 53 -35.46 17.23 19.75
C ASP A 53 -34.28 16.31 20.08
N ALA A 54 -33.23 16.29 19.25
CA ALA A 54 -32.08 15.42 19.46
C ALA A 54 -31.26 15.82 20.70
N ASP A 55 -30.92 14.81 21.51
CA ASP A 55 -30.07 14.99 22.69
C ASP A 55 -28.67 15.51 22.30
N HIS A 56 -28.09 16.38 23.13
CA HIS A 56 -26.81 17.01 22.88
C HIS A 56 -25.67 15.99 22.72
N ALA A 57 -25.74 14.87 23.47
CA ALA A 57 -24.77 13.79 23.33
C ALA A 57 -24.88 13.09 21.97
N ALA A 58 -26.09 12.91 21.44
CA ALA A 58 -26.33 12.33 20.13
C ALA A 58 -25.83 13.24 19.00
N VAL A 59 -26.09 14.55 19.10
CA VAL A 59 -25.59 15.56 18.15
C VAL A 59 -24.05 15.58 18.13
N THR A 60 -23.43 15.60 19.31
CA THR A 60 -21.96 15.63 19.42
C THR A 60 -21.33 14.34 18.91
N LYS A 61 -21.97 13.19 19.14
CA LYS A 61 -21.52 11.88 18.64
C LYS A 61 -21.60 11.84 17.11
N LEU A 62 -22.71 12.28 16.52
CA LEU A 62 -22.88 12.32 15.07
C LEU A 62 -21.88 13.28 14.40
N ALA A 63 -21.71 14.48 14.95
CA ALA A 63 -20.72 15.46 14.48
C ALA A 63 -19.30 14.88 14.50
N ARG A 64 -18.93 14.19 15.59
CA ARG A 64 -17.63 13.50 15.69
C ARG A 64 -17.49 12.35 14.68
N THR A 65 -18.54 11.56 14.46
CA THR A 65 -18.47 10.44 13.49
C THR A 65 -18.35 10.91 12.05
N ARG A 66 -19.00 12.03 11.68
CA ARG A 66 -18.88 12.62 10.34
C ARG A 66 -17.51 13.23 10.10
N LYS A 67 -16.89 13.81 11.13
CA LYS A 67 -15.54 14.37 11.07
C LYS A 67 -14.43 13.31 11.09
N ARG A 68 -14.68 12.14 11.69
CA ARG A 68 -13.65 11.10 11.89
C ARG A 68 -13.36 10.33 10.60
N GLY A 69 -12.58 10.97 9.74
CA GLY A 69 -11.78 10.32 8.72
C GLY A 69 -12.38 10.27 7.32
N ARG A 70 -11.44 10.12 6.38
CA ARG A 70 -11.64 9.87 4.96
C ARG A 70 -12.84 8.92 4.70
N PRO A 71 -13.74 9.23 3.74
CA PRO A 71 -14.95 8.44 3.49
C PRO A 71 -14.62 6.95 3.39
N GLN A 72 -15.39 6.13 4.11
CA GLN A 72 -15.26 4.68 4.09
C GLN A 72 -15.32 4.17 2.64
N GLY A 73 -14.27 3.51 2.18
CA GLY A 73 -14.18 3.02 0.79
C GLY A 73 -13.56 3.99 -0.21
N SER A 74 -13.20 5.21 0.18
CA SER A 74 -12.25 5.98 -0.62
C SER A 74 -10.85 5.36 -0.43
N ARG A 75 -10.58 4.29 -1.17
CA ARG A 75 -9.19 3.92 -1.49
C ARG A 75 -8.60 5.07 -2.29
N ASN A 76 -7.27 5.12 -2.43
CA ASN A 76 -6.63 6.04 -3.36
C ASN A 76 -7.08 5.67 -4.78
N ARG A 77 -8.28 6.12 -5.20
CA ARG A 77 -8.83 5.91 -6.54
C ARG A 77 -7.81 6.36 -7.60
N ARG A 78 -7.06 7.42 -7.28
CA ARG A 78 -5.91 7.90 -8.06
C ARG A 78 -4.76 6.88 -8.18
N THR A 79 -4.46 6.10 -7.15
CA THR A 79 -3.42 5.06 -7.18
C THR A 79 -3.90 3.80 -7.90
N ASP A 80 -5.13 3.34 -7.63
CA ASP A 80 -5.70 2.16 -8.29
C ASP A 80 -5.92 2.40 -9.80
N ASP A 81 -6.38 3.60 -10.19
CA ASP A 81 -6.55 3.98 -11.61
C ASP A 81 -5.19 4.12 -12.32
N PHE A 82 -4.16 4.62 -11.62
CA PHE A 82 -2.80 4.70 -12.15
C PHE A 82 -2.15 3.33 -12.30
N GLU A 83 -2.35 2.43 -11.34
CA GLU A 83 -1.93 1.03 -11.42
C GLU A 83 -2.57 0.35 -12.64
N ARG A 84 -3.89 0.47 -12.80
CA ARG A 84 -4.61 -0.07 -13.97
C ARG A 84 -4.12 0.53 -15.28
N TYR A 85 -3.85 1.84 -15.32
CA TYR A 85 -3.32 2.52 -16.50
C TYR A 85 -1.94 1.97 -16.88
N ILE A 86 -1.00 1.86 -15.92
CA ILE A 86 0.34 1.33 -16.18
C ILE A 86 0.30 -0.14 -16.61
N LEU A 87 -0.50 -0.97 -15.93
CA LEU A 87 -0.67 -2.38 -16.28
C LEU A 87 -1.32 -2.58 -17.66
N GLY A 88 -1.99 -1.55 -18.20
CA GLY A 88 -2.47 -1.56 -19.58
C GLY A 88 -1.37 -1.52 -20.65
N PHE A 89 -0.16 -1.05 -20.32
CA PHE A 89 0.96 -0.95 -21.27
C PHE A 89 1.87 -2.18 -21.28
N GLY A 90 1.84 -3.03 -20.25
CA GLY A 90 2.83 -4.09 -20.11
C GLY A 90 2.50 -5.17 -19.07
N GLN A 91 3.45 -6.08 -18.89
CA GLN A 91 3.31 -7.15 -17.90
C GLN A 91 3.41 -6.61 -16.48
N HIS A 92 2.71 -7.27 -15.56
CA HIS A 92 2.80 -6.95 -14.15
C HIS A 92 4.25 -7.09 -13.67
N PRO A 93 4.83 -6.13 -12.93
CA PRO A 93 6.24 -6.15 -12.52
C PRO A 93 6.65 -7.44 -11.81
N ALA A 94 5.77 -8.01 -10.98
CA ALA A 94 6.04 -9.28 -10.30
C ALA A 94 6.28 -10.45 -11.28
N ILE A 95 5.61 -10.47 -12.43
CA ILE A 95 5.81 -11.49 -13.47
C ILE A 95 7.20 -11.32 -14.07
N THR A 96 7.60 -10.09 -14.39
CA THR A 96 8.93 -9.79 -14.92
C THR A 96 10.02 -10.19 -13.93
N LEU A 97 9.85 -9.90 -12.63
CA LEU A 97 10.80 -10.31 -11.59
C LEU A 97 10.91 -11.84 -11.51
N MET A 98 9.79 -12.56 -11.62
CA MET A 98 9.78 -14.01 -11.59
C MET A 98 10.44 -14.62 -12.83
N GLN A 99 10.23 -14.04 -14.02
CA GLN A 99 10.91 -14.44 -15.24
C GLN A 99 12.42 -14.22 -15.15
N ILE A 100 12.87 -13.09 -14.61
CA ILE A 100 14.31 -12.82 -14.42
C ILE A 100 14.91 -13.82 -13.42
N GLN A 101 14.22 -14.09 -12.32
CA GLN A 101 14.68 -15.04 -11.29
C GLN A 101 14.80 -16.48 -11.84
N SER A 102 13.85 -16.90 -12.68
CA SER A 102 13.84 -18.25 -13.29
C SER A 102 14.82 -18.41 -14.46
N THR A 103 15.25 -17.30 -15.06
CA THR A 103 16.21 -17.31 -16.16
C THR A 103 17.61 -17.65 -15.65
N ALA A 104 18.31 -18.53 -16.37
CA ALA A 104 19.69 -18.89 -16.05
C ALA A 104 20.63 -17.68 -16.26
N PRO A 105 21.66 -17.50 -15.40
CA PRO A 105 22.56 -16.34 -15.47
C PRO A 105 23.28 -16.22 -16.82
N GLU A 106 23.60 -17.34 -17.48
CA GLU A 106 24.25 -17.36 -18.79
C GLU A 106 23.36 -16.74 -19.89
N VAL A 107 22.05 -16.97 -19.80
CA VAL A 107 21.06 -16.42 -20.74
C VAL A 107 20.91 -14.91 -20.52
N LEU A 108 20.94 -14.45 -19.26
CA LEU A 108 20.95 -13.02 -18.94
C LEU A 108 22.23 -12.34 -19.46
N MET A 109 23.37 -13.00 -19.33
CA MET A 109 24.64 -12.53 -19.90
C MET A 109 24.55 -12.38 -21.41
N GLU A 110 23.97 -13.36 -22.10
CA GLU A 110 23.78 -13.28 -23.55
C GLU A 110 22.81 -12.17 -23.96
N ALA A 111 21.66 -12.06 -23.29
CA ALA A 111 20.67 -11.02 -23.56
C ALA A 111 21.22 -9.60 -23.32
N SER A 112 22.22 -9.48 -22.44
CA SER A 112 22.85 -8.19 -22.11
C SER A 112 23.84 -7.66 -23.15
N LYS A 113 24.24 -8.49 -24.13
CA LYS A 113 25.28 -8.14 -25.10
C LYS A 113 24.89 -6.86 -25.86
N ARG A 114 25.62 -5.78 -25.64
CA ARG A 114 25.39 -4.49 -26.30
C ARG A 114 26.67 -4.00 -26.96
N ARG A 115 26.54 -3.57 -28.22
CA ARG A 115 27.61 -2.86 -28.94
C ARG A 115 27.70 -1.44 -28.40
N LYS A 116 28.88 -1.07 -27.89
CA LYS A 116 29.15 0.27 -27.37
C LYS A 116 30.38 0.85 -28.05
N VAL A 117 30.26 2.07 -28.54
CA VAL A 117 31.40 2.81 -29.07
C VAL A 117 32.19 3.34 -27.87
N HIS A 118 33.42 2.86 -27.70
CA HIS A 118 34.26 3.23 -26.57
C HIS A 118 35.11 4.48 -26.87
N SER A 119 35.60 4.60 -28.10
CA SER A 119 36.36 5.76 -28.57
C SER A 119 36.30 5.85 -30.08
N PHE A 120 36.65 7.02 -30.62
CA PHE A 120 36.92 7.19 -32.04
C PHE A 120 38.43 7.24 -32.23
N GLN A 121 38.94 6.52 -33.22
CA GLN A 121 40.34 6.62 -33.61
C GLN A 121 40.58 7.98 -34.30
N LYS A 122 41.86 8.38 -34.43
CA LYS A 122 42.24 9.64 -35.10
C LYS A 122 41.77 9.70 -36.56
N ASP A 123 41.54 8.54 -37.17
CA ASP A 123 41.04 8.39 -38.54
C ASP A 123 39.50 8.44 -38.64
N GLY A 124 38.80 8.76 -37.55
CA GLY A 124 37.34 8.87 -37.49
C GLY A 124 36.58 7.54 -37.38
N THR A 125 37.28 6.40 -37.37
CA THR A 125 36.69 5.07 -37.19
C THR A 125 36.30 4.83 -35.73
N ALA A 126 35.06 4.38 -35.50
CA ALA A 126 34.54 4.04 -34.18
C ALA A 126 35.13 2.72 -33.68
N ASN A 127 35.79 2.75 -32.52
CA ASN A 127 36.20 1.54 -31.80
C ASN A 127 34.99 0.98 -31.03
N VAL A 128 34.42 -0.11 -31.54
CA VAL A 128 33.22 -0.74 -30.99
C VAL A 128 33.61 -1.96 -30.17
N VAL A 129 33.29 -1.93 -28.88
CA VAL A 129 33.47 -3.05 -27.95
C VAL A 129 32.10 -3.65 -27.63
N VAL A 130 32.03 -4.98 -27.49
CA VAL A 130 30.81 -5.66 -27.04
C VAL A 130 30.87 -5.77 -25.52
N GLU A 131 30.02 -5.00 -24.85
CA GLU A 131 29.83 -5.05 -23.41
C GLU A 131 28.78 -6.12 -23.08
N HIS A 132 29.00 -6.89 -22.03
CA HIS A 132 28.05 -7.86 -21.48
C HIS A 132 28.16 -7.87 -19.96
N MET A 133 27.07 -8.24 -19.27
CA MET A 133 27.10 -8.39 -17.83
C MET A 133 28.02 -9.54 -17.42
N THR A 134 28.69 -9.40 -16.27
CA THR A 134 29.46 -10.48 -15.68
C THR A 134 28.53 -11.51 -15.02
N TYR A 135 29.03 -12.72 -14.79
CA TYR A 135 28.26 -13.77 -14.12
C TYR A 135 27.80 -13.35 -12.72
N GLU A 136 28.66 -12.64 -11.97
CA GLU A 136 28.34 -12.10 -10.65
C GLU A 136 27.22 -11.05 -10.71
N ALA A 137 27.23 -10.18 -11.73
CA ALA A 137 26.16 -9.22 -11.96
C ALA A 137 24.83 -9.91 -12.31
N ALA A 138 24.87 -10.98 -13.11
CA ALA A 138 23.69 -11.78 -13.45
C ALA A 138 23.13 -12.50 -12.21
N GLN A 139 23.98 -13.12 -11.39
CA GLN A 139 23.54 -13.79 -10.15
C GLN A 139 22.99 -12.81 -9.12
N SER A 140 23.66 -11.68 -8.90
CA SER A 140 23.17 -10.64 -7.98
C SER A 140 21.83 -10.04 -8.41
N LEU A 141 21.56 -9.95 -9.72
CA LEU A 141 20.24 -9.57 -10.22
C LEU A 141 19.17 -10.59 -9.82
N ARG A 142 19.45 -11.89 -9.98
CA ARG A 142 18.53 -12.97 -9.59
C ARG A 142 18.26 -13.01 -8.10
N ILE A 143 19.30 -12.83 -7.26
CA ILE A 143 19.17 -12.78 -5.80
C ILE A 143 18.25 -11.63 -5.40
N ARG A 144 18.46 -10.43 -5.97
CA ARG A 144 17.57 -9.27 -5.69
C ARG A 144 16.13 -9.53 -6.11
N CYS A 145 15.91 -10.17 -7.26
CA CYS A 145 14.55 -10.55 -7.67
C CYS A 145 13.93 -11.56 -6.69
N ALA A 146 14.70 -12.53 -6.21
CA ALA A 146 14.23 -13.49 -5.21
C ALA A 146 13.87 -12.81 -3.89
N ASP A 147 14.73 -11.94 -3.36
CA ASP A 147 14.49 -11.22 -2.10
C ASP A 147 13.23 -10.35 -2.16
N ILE A 148 12.97 -9.70 -3.29
CA ILE A 148 11.76 -8.88 -3.48
C ILE A 148 10.50 -9.75 -3.52
N LEU A 149 10.57 -10.95 -4.11
CA LEU A 149 9.42 -11.84 -4.27
C LEU A 149 9.15 -12.71 -3.03
N LEU A 150 10.17 -13.00 -2.22
CA LEU A 150 10.10 -13.91 -1.08
C LEU A 150 8.99 -13.55 -0.08
N PRO A 151 8.76 -12.27 0.29
CA PRO A 151 7.66 -11.89 1.19
C PRO A 151 6.26 -12.18 0.62
N TYR A 152 6.11 -12.21 -0.70
CA TYR A 152 4.81 -12.45 -1.33
C TYR A 152 4.52 -13.94 -1.55
N ILE A 153 5.57 -14.77 -1.61
CA ILE A 153 5.47 -16.22 -1.83
C ILE A 153 5.41 -16.95 -0.48
N GLU A 154 6.37 -16.66 0.41
CA GLU A 154 6.56 -17.34 1.70
C GLU A 154 5.97 -16.56 2.88
N GLY A 155 5.66 -15.27 2.67
CA GLY A 155 5.05 -14.46 3.71
C GLY A 155 3.61 -14.86 4.00
N LYS A 156 3.21 -14.66 5.26
CA LYS A 156 1.83 -14.85 5.69
C LYS A 156 0.95 -13.89 4.88
N LYS A 157 0.11 -14.44 4.00
CA LYS A 157 -0.83 -13.62 3.22
C LYS A 157 -1.73 -12.88 4.20
N PRO A 158 -1.90 -11.55 4.07
CA PRO A 158 -2.88 -10.84 4.87
C PRO A 158 -4.26 -11.42 4.54
N LEU A 159 -4.99 -11.84 5.57
CA LEU A 159 -6.38 -12.26 5.42
C LEU A 159 -7.14 -11.08 4.84
N LYS A 160 -7.61 -11.22 3.59
CA LYS A 160 -8.53 -10.25 3.00
C LYS A 160 -9.84 -10.37 3.76
N VAL A 161 -10.06 -9.48 4.72
CA VAL A 161 -11.38 -9.28 5.30
C VAL A 161 -12.20 -8.56 4.23
N ASP A 162 -13.00 -9.32 3.50
CA ASP A 162 -13.97 -8.74 2.58
C ASP A 162 -15.07 -8.09 3.43
N MET A 163 -15.03 -6.76 3.55
CA MET A 163 -16.06 -6.00 4.29
C MET A 163 -17.38 -5.88 3.49
N SER A 164 -17.72 -6.90 2.71
CA SER A 164 -19.04 -7.05 2.11
C SER A 164 -20.09 -7.55 3.11
N PHE A 165 -19.69 -7.87 4.35
CA PHE A 165 -20.62 -8.21 5.41
C PHE A 165 -21.14 -6.94 6.08
N SER A 166 -22.37 -6.54 5.73
CA SER A 166 -23.16 -5.61 6.51
C SER A 166 -23.83 -6.38 7.66
N GLY A 167 -23.06 -6.70 8.69
CA GLY A 167 -23.58 -7.20 9.95
C GLY A 167 -22.72 -6.66 11.09
N VAL A 168 -23.33 -6.52 12.26
CA VAL A 168 -22.62 -6.15 13.47
C VAL A 168 -21.67 -7.29 13.79
N ALA A 169 -20.39 -7.13 13.45
CA ALA A 169 -19.36 -8.08 13.84
C ALA A 169 -19.07 -7.86 15.32
N ASP A 170 -19.61 -8.73 16.18
CA ASP A 170 -19.27 -8.73 17.59
C ASP A 170 -17.95 -9.48 17.77
N LEU A 171 -16.95 -8.81 18.34
CA LEU A 171 -15.63 -9.39 18.58
C LEU A 171 -15.65 -10.05 19.96
N ILE A 172 -15.78 -11.37 19.98
CA ILE A 172 -15.79 -12.16 21.21
C ILE A 172 -14.34 -12.48 21.60
N ILE A 173 -13.89 -11.93 22.73
CA ILE A 173 -12.60 -12.24 23.35
C ILE A 173 -12.87 -12.75 24.76
N GLU A 174 -12.62 -14.05 24.97
CA GLU A 174 -12.81 -14.72 26.24
C GLU A 174 -12.03 -14.00 27.37
N GLY A 175 -12.74 -13.63 28.43
CA GLY A 175 -12.17 -12.96 29.61
C GLY A 175 -12.00 -11.44 29.49
N VAL A 176 -12.35 -10.83 28.35
CA VAL A 176 -12.30 -9.36 28.17
C VAL A 176 -13.66 -8.79 27.84
N THR A 177 -14.38 -9.37 26.88
CA THR A 177 -15.71 -8.90 26.49
C THR A 177 -16.82 -9.77 27.05
N HIS A 178 -16.61 -11.09 27.14
CA HIS A 178 -17.62 -12.07 27.59
C HIS A 178 -17.00 -13.05 28.60
N THR A 179 -17.81 -13.53 29.53
CA THR A 179 -17.44 -14.60 30.47
C THR A 179 -17.48 -15.96 29.78
N SER A 180 -16.75 -16.96 30.29
CA SER A 180 -16.66 -18.28 29.64
C SER A 180 -18.02 -18.96 29.45
N GLU A 181 -18.99 -18.70 30.35
CA GLU A 181 -20.38 -19.18 30.23
C GLU A 181 -21.13 -18.50 29.07
N GLU A 182 -20.96 -17.18 28.88
CA GLU A 182 -21.57 -16.45 27.76
C GLU A 182 -20.95 -16.83 26.40
N VAL A 183 -19.68 -17.27 26.39
CA VAL A 183 -19.02 -17.77 25.16
C VAL A 183 -19.58 -19.13 24.76
N GLU A 184 -19.83 -20.03 25.71
CA GLU A 184 -20.48 -21.33 25.44
C GLU A 184 -21.90 -21.15 24.89
N ASP A 185 -22.71 -20.26 25.49
CA ASP A 185 -24.07 -19.99 25.03
C ASP A 185 -24.12 -19.40 23.61
N ILE A 186 -23.16 -18.53 23.24
CA ILE A 186 -23.09 -17.96 21.89
C ILE A 186 -22.63 -19.00 20.86
N VAL A 187 -21.68 -19.86 21.22
CA VAL A 187 -21.21 -20.94 20.34
C VAL A 187 -22.32 -21.98 20.14
N ASP A 188 -23.04 -22.36 21.20
CA ASP A 188 -24.11 -23.36 21.14
C ASP A 188 -25.35 -22.84 20.39
N ALA A 189 -25.65 -21.53 20.46
CA ALA A 189 -26.71 -20.90 19.68
C ALA A 189 -26.47 -20.95 18.16
N GLU A 190 -25.21 -21.03 17.70
CA GLU A 190 -24.86 -21.13 16.28
C GLU A 190 -25.12 -22.54 15.69
N PHE A 191 -25.29 -23.57 16.53
CA PHE A 191 -25.47 -24.97 16.11
C PHE A 191 -26.86 -25.57 16.39
N LEU A 192 -27.80 -24.79 16.93
CA LEU A 192 -29.18 -25.26 17.11
C LEU A 192 -29.91 -25.34 15.76
N PRO A 193 -30.58 -26.47 15.43
CA PRO A 193 -31.41 -26.56 14.24
C PRO A 193 -32.53 -25.52 14.33
N VAL A 194 -32.72 -24.75 13.28
CA VAL A 194 -33.88 -23.84 13.15
C VAL A 194 -35.13 -24.71 13.10
N ASP A 195 -35.94 -24.68 14.16
CA ASP A 195 -37.26 -25.31 14.14
C ASP A 195 -38.08 -24.70 13.00
N GLN A 196 -38.42 -25.52 12.01
CA GLN A 196 -39.33 -25.18 10.92
C GLN A 196 -40.77 -25.17 11.44
N GLU A 197 -41.08 -24.25 12.35
CA GLU A 197 -42.46 -23.94 12.73
C GLU A 197 -42.62 -22.43 12.76
N ASP A 198 -42.71 -21.85 11.56
CA ASP A 198 -43.55 -20.67 11.26
C ASP A 198 -43.53 -20.40 9.74
N CYS A 199 -44.36 -21.15 9.02
CA CYS A 199 -44.89 -20.78 7.72
C CYS A 199 -46.41 -20.75 7.84
N GLY A 200 -46.92 -19.61 8.30
CA GLY A 200 -48.33 -19.20 8.24
C GLY A 200 -48.50 -17.99 7.34
#